data_AF-G5S5I6-F1
#
_entry.id   AF-G5S5I6-F1
#
_cell.length_a   1.000
_cell.length_b   1.000
_cell.length_c   1.000
_cell.angle_alpha   90.00
_cell.angle_beta   90.00
_cell.angle_gamma   90.00
#
_symmetry.space_group_name_H-M   'P 1'
#
loop_
_entity.id
_entity.type
_entity.pdbx_description
1 polymer ?
#
loop_
_entity_poly.entity_id
_entity_poly.type
_entity_poly.pdbx_seq_one_letter_code
_entity_poly.pdbx_strand_id
1 'polypeptide(L)'
;MLGERATSSDVFDSVTFRGAMVGSDDNMVPYSQRQFAPVVQGIARTQARIEVKRNGYVIYTTSVAPGPYALTNLPVSGGIGDLQITVIEADGTVQMFSLPYTEPAIALRDGYMKYNLMAGKYRAADTSIDKVTIGQATVMYGLPWNLTVYGGAQWAKSYFSRGLGLGISLGGFGAVSLDGFQARGQKFSRDINHGQTWRIRYNKSFETTRTGFTLASQYTSSTYTSLSEVLNTYRNNDGRSYQKQEYGYRPNWYQDEANNKQKTRHSATLSQPLGEWGTLYFSGSRENYWNRLQHQDEVSTYYNGPLIKDISWSVSWIRRKHAYRSYSGKTDNSVNLWVSIPFNHGSENNTRVTYQIQNNIRQSTQHEIGLNGRVFDQRLYWDVRKRLVSDTNAGNQGNSSLNLHWDGTYGELRGGYNYNKTSRQISAGIQGGMIIHRHGVTFGQRLSNTVALVEAPGVSGVSVGSWPGVKTDFRGYTTSGNLSPYQENTITLNPVTLPVDADIPQTDMKVVPTAGAVIPASFVTLVGGRALISHSGRGARIN
;
A
#
# COMPACT_ATOMS: atom_id res chain seq x y z
N MET A 1 4.39 5.53 -22.00
CA MET A 1 3.08 5.07 -21.48
C MET A 1 1.96 5.84 -22.17
N LEU A 2 0.85 5.18 -22.52
CA LEU A 2 -0.32 5.78 -23.16
C LEU A 2 -1.60 5.38 -22.41
N GLY A 3 -2.60 6.25 -22.39
CA GLY A 3 -3.92 5.98 -21.79
C GLY A 3 -4.19 6.77 -20.51
N GLU A 4 -4.94 6.17 -19.58
CA GLU A 4 -5.29 6.81 -18.30
C GLU A 4 -4.24 6.52 -17.23
N ARG A 5 -3.66 7.58 -16.68
CA ARG A 5 -2.60 7.48 -15.67
C ARG A 5 -2.70 8.66 -14.68
N ALA A 6 -1.91 8.58 -13.62
CA ALA A 6 -1.66 9.66 -12.69
C ALA A 6 -0.17 10.05 -12.74
N THR A 7 0.15 11.32 -12.56
CA THR A 7 1.54 11.79 -12.42
C THR A 7 2.12 11.44 -11.04
N SER A 8 3.44 11.34 -10.94
CA SER A 8 4.12 11.19 -9.63
C SER A 8 3.95 12.46 -8.79
N SER A 9 3.84 12.30 -7.47
CA SER A 9 3.71 13.41 -6.52
C SER A 9 5.04 13.98 -6.02
N ASP A 10 6.19 13.57 -6.61
CA ASP A 10 7.51 13.94 -6.08
C ASP A 10 7.75 15.47 -6.10
N VAL A 11 7.34 16.15 -7.19
CA VAL A 11 7.57 17.59 -7.42
C VAL A 11 6.29 18.40 -7.27
N PHE A 12 5.19 17.96 -7.90
CA PHE A 12 3.88 18.62 -7.85
C PHE A 12 2.85 17.65 -7.30
N ASP A 13 1.67 18.14 -6.92
CA ASP A 13 0.53 17.27 -6.59
C ASP A 13 0.23 16.32 -7.75
N SER A 14 -0.15 15.08 -7.42
CA SER A 14 -0.49 14.07 -8.43
C SER A 14 -1.76 14.46 -9.18
N VAL A 15 -1.72 14.33 -10.51
CA VAL A 15 -2.81 14.69 -11.42
C VAL A 15 -3.17 13.49 -12.28
N THR A 16 -4.45 13.15 -12.31
CA THR A 16 -5.00 12.12 -13.21
C THR A 16 -5.29 12.69 -14.60
N PHE A 17 -4.86 11.98 -15.63
CA PHE A 17 -4.96 12.42 -17.01
C PHE A 17 -5.19 11.24 -17.96
N ARG A 18 -5.68 11.55 -19.16
CA ARG A 18 -5.71 10.63 -20.30
C ARG A 18 -4.81 11.19 -21.39
N GLY A 19 -3.73 10.50 -21.73
CA GLY A 19 -2.76 10.99 -22.72
C GLY A 19 -1.50 10.15 -22.80
N ALA A 20 -0.37 10.82 -23.04
CA ALA A 20 0.95 10.21 -23.13
C ALA A 20 1.83 10.67 -21.96
N MET A 21 2.67 9.75 -21.47
CA MET A 21 3.68 10.03 -20.47
C MET A 21 4.95 9.25 -20.78
N VAL A 22 6.09 9.92 -20.66
CA VAL A 22 7.42 9.34 -20.73
C VAL A 22 8.17 9.75 -19.47
N GLY A 23 8.75 8.80 -18.77
CA GLY A 23 9.51 9.08 -17.57
C GLY A 23 10.37 7.89 -17.18
N SER A 24 11.32 8.16 -16.29
CA SER A 24 12.15 7.13 -15.66
C SER A 24 11.30 6.17 -14.83
N ASP A 25 11.53 4.87 -14.96
CA ASP A 25 10.94 3.83 -14.12
C ASP A 25 11.94 3.45 -13.03
N ASP A 26 11.66 3.83 -11.79
CA ASP A 26 12.49 3.48 -10.64
C ASP A 26 12.62 1.95 -10.47
N ASN A 27 11.70 1.16 -11.07
CA ASN A 27 11.79 -0.29 -11.04
C ASN A 27 12.94 -0.88 -11.88
N MET A 28 13.54 -0.11 -12.78
CA MET A 28 14.67 -0.59 -13.59
C MET A 28 16.02 -0.44 -12.88
N VAL A 29 16.04 0.32 -11.78
CA VAL A 29 17.26 0.59 -11.02
C VAL A 29 17.43 -0.51 -9.97
N PRO A 30 18.67 -1.03 -9.75
CA PRO A 30 18.92 -1.95 -8.66
C PRO A 30 18.42 -1.34 -7.36
N TYR A 31 17.74 -2.15 -6.57
CA TYR A 31 17.08 -1.72 -5.36
C TYR A 31 17.94 -0.83 -4.45
N SER A 32 19.21 -1.21 -4.29
CA SER A 32 20.18 -0.49 -3.46
C SER A 32 20.44 0.94 -3.89
N GLN A 33 19.93 1.38 -5.05
CA GLN A 33 20.15 2.70 -5.64
C GLN A 33 18.86 3.50 -5.90
N ARG A 34 17.67 2.98 -5.52
CA ARG A 34 16.39 3.70 -5.67
C ARG A 34 16.22 4.81 -4.63
N GLN A 35 15.30 5.73 -4.91
CA GLN A 35 14.86 6.77 -3.97
C GLN A 35 14.47 6.18 -2.61
N PHE A 36 14.52 7.03 -1.58
CA PHE A 36 14.04 6.68 -0.24
C PHE A 36 12.60 6.17 -0.29
N ALA A 37 12.41 4.87 -0.09
CA ALA A 37 11.13 4.31 0.33
C ALA A 37 11.13 4.25 1.86
N PRO A 38 9.98 4.45 2.53
CA PRO A 38 9.90 4.25 3.96
C PRO A 38 10.36 2.82 4.26
N VAL A 39 11.44 2.71 5.03
CA VAL A 39 11.92 1.40 5.43
C VAL A 39 10.96 0.89 6.49
N VAL A 40 10.16 -0.11 6.16
CA VAL A 40 9.40 -0.82 7.18
C VAL A 40 10.38 -1.70 7.92
N GLN A 41 10.87 -1.19 9.05
CA GLN A 41 11.73 -1.96 9.93
C GLN A 41 10.89 -2.67 10.97
N GLY A 42 11.20 -3.93 11.17
CA GLY A 42 10.62 -4.74 12.23
C GLY A 42 11.57 -5.85 12.63
N ILE A 43 11.12 -6.69 13.53
CA ILE A 43 11.83 -7.90 13.92
C ILE A 43 10.88 -9.04 13.64
N ALA A 44 11.28 -9.91 12.72
CA ALA A 44 10.65 -11.21 12.52
C ALA A 44 11.27 -12.15 13.56
N ARG A 45 10.46 -12.86 14.32
CA ARG A 45 10.96 -13.84 15.30
C ARG A 45 11.37 -15.14 14.63
N THR A 46 10.75 -15.43 13.50
CA THR A 46 10.89 -16.65 12.71
C THR A 46 11.01 -16.27 11.24
N GLN A 47 11.00 -17.25 10.33
CA GLN A 47 10.87 -16.97 8.92
C GLN A 47 9.45 -16.44 8.65
N ALA A 48 9.31 -15.12 8.59
CA ALA A 48 8.02 -14.44 8.53
C ALA A 48 7.66 -14.00 7.11
N ARG A 49 6.36 -13.93 6.80
CA ARG A 49 5.81 -13.25 5.62
C ARG A 49 5.27 -11.89 6.04
N ILE A 50 5.74 -10.83 5.40
CA ILE A 50 5.22 -9.49 5.62
C ILE A 50 4.27 -9.12 4.49
N GLU A 51 3.12 -8.56 4.83
CA GLU A 51 2.18 -7.92 3.92
C GLU A 51 2.11 -6.43 4.22
N VAL A 52 2.12 -5.60 3.18
CA VAL A 52 1.83 -4.17 3.30
C VAL A 52 0.57 -3.86 2.51
N LYS A 53 -0.41 -3.30 3.21
CA LYS A 53 -1.71 -2.89 2.69
C LYS A 53 -1.81 -1.37 2.66
N ARG A 54 -2.50 -0.82 1.68
CA ARG A 54 -2.88 0.60 1.60
C ARG A 54 -4.34 0.68 1.21
N ASN A 55 -5.14 1.39 2.00
CA ASN A 55 -6.60 1.49 1.81
C ASN A 55 -7.27 0.10 1.66
N GLY A 56 -6.82 -0.90 2.42
CA GLY A 56 -7.33 -2.27 2.39
C GLY A 56 -6.77 -3.19 1.29
N TYR A 57 -5.97 -2.67 0.35
CA TYR A 57 -5.35 -3.47 -0.72
C TYR A 57 -3.91 -3.83 -0.40
N VAL A 58 -3.52 -5.11 -0.53
CA VAL A 58 -2.11 -5.52 -0.45
C VAL A 58 -1.36 -4.91 -1.62
N ILE A 59 -0.40 -4.04 -1.32
CA ILE A 59 0.49 -3.41 -2.32
C ILE A 59 1.87 -4.07 -2.35
N TYR A 60 2.26 -4.80 -1.31
CA TYR A 60 3.55 -5.50 -1.24
C TYR A 60 3.47 -6.74 -0.36
N THR A 61 4.20 -7.78 -0.71
CA THR A 61 4.38 -8.95 0.14
C THR A 61 5.76 -9.57 -0.08
N THR A 62 6.43 -9.96 1.00
CA THR A 62 7.73 -10.64 0.92
C THR A 62 7.92 -11.56 2.12
N SER A 63 8.74 -12.60 1.97
CA SER A 63 9.24 -13.37 3.12
C SER A 63 10.57 -12.79 3.60
N VAL A 64 10.82 -12.85 4.91
CA VAL A 64 12.05 -12.42 5.56
C VAL A 64 12.54 -13.53 6.50
N ALA A 65 13.86 -13.63 6.65
CA ALA A 65 14.48 -14.56 7.60
C ALA A 65 14.22 -14.14 9.06
N PRO A 66 14.38 -15.05 10.03
CA PRO A 66 14.35 -14.70 11.45
C PRO A 66 15.37 -13.61 11.78
N GLY A 67 14.93 -12.62 12.56
CA GLY A 67 15.70 -11.48 13.01
C GLY A 67 15.17 -10.13 12.51
N PRO A 68 15.95 -9.06 12.73
CA PRO A 68 15.69 -7.75 12.16
C PRO A 68 15.45 -7.83 10.65
N TYR A 69 14.36 -7.24 10.19
CA TYR A 69 14.13 -7.04 8.77
C TYR A 69 13.89 -5.57 8.47
N ALA A 70 14.17 -5.21 7.22
CA ALA A 70 13.94 -3.90 6.65
C ALA A 70 13.28 -4.09 5.29
N LEU A 71 12.00 -3.75 5.16
CA LEU A 71 11.37 -3.62 3.84
C LEU A 71 11.73 -2.26 3.30
N THR A 72 12.88 -2.20 2.65
CA THR A 72 13.33 -1.03 1.92
C THR A 72 12.58 -0.89 0.56
N ASN A 73 11.78 -1.89 0.12
CA ASN A 73 11.34 -2.12 -1.28
C ASN A 73 9.83 -2.00 -1.52
N LEU A 74 9.13 -1.14 -0.79
CA LEU A 74 7.70 -0.99 -1.03
C LEU A 74 7.45 -0.33 -2.40
N PRO A 75 6.66 -0.94 -3.32
CA PRO A 75 6.16 -0.29 -4.53
C PRO A 75 5.07 0.71 -4.13
N VAL A 76 5.46 1.77 -3.43
CA VAL A 76 4.61 2.91 -3.12
C VAL A 76 4.57 3.83 -4.33
N SER A 77 3.85 3.43 -5.37
CA SER A 77 3.54 4.33 -6.48
C SER A 77 2.54 5.39 -6.00
N GLY A 78 3.05 6.59 -5.67
CA GLY A 78 2.36 7.88 -5.77
C GLY A 78 0.94 8.01 -5.20
N GLY A 79 0.69 7.53 -3.98
CA GLY A 79 -0.62 7.65 -3.34
C GLY A 79 -0.55 8.13 -1.89
N ILE A 80 -1.47 9.02 -1.51
CA ILE A 80 -1.73 9.46 -0.13
C ILE A 80 -2.49 8.33 0.60
N GLY A 81 -2.08 8.01 1.84
CA GLY A 81 -2.75 7.05 2.72
C GLY A 81 -1.79 6.21 3.57
N ASP A 82 -2.24 5.83 4.76
CA ASP A 82 -1.45 5.03 5.70
C ASP A 82 -1.14 3.64 5.12
N LEU A 83 0.07 3.17 5.39
CA LEU A 83 0.52 1.82 5.08
C LEU A 83 0.25 0.92 6.28
N GLN A 84 -0.65 -0.04 6.15
CA GLN A 84 -0.88 -1.06 7.17
C GLN A 84 0.03 -2.26 6.91
N ILE A 85 0.93 -2.55 7.84
CA ILE A 85 1.87 -3.67 7.78
C ILE A 85 1.34 -4.81 8.65
N THR A 86 1.46 -6.03 8.13
CA THR A 86 1.10 -7.28 8.80
C THR A 86 2.28 -8.24 8.68
N VAL A 87 2.92 -8.57 9.79
CA VAL A 87 3.99 -9.57 9.89
C VAL A 87 3.35 -10.88 10.30
N ILE A 88 3.47 -11.91 9.47
CA ILE A 88 2.92 -13.25 9.70
C ILE A 88 4.12 -14.17 9.94
N GLU A 89 4.36 -14.56 11.18
CA GLU A 89 5.46 -15.44 11.58
C GLU A 89 5.21 -16.90 11.15
N ALA A 90 6.24 -17.76 11.16
CA ALA A 90 6.18 -19.18 10.80
C ALA A 90 5.34 -20.00 11.80
N ASP A 91 5.33 -19.62 13.08
CA ASP A 91 4.38 -20.11 14.10
C ASP A 91 2.95 -19.55 13.90
N GLY A 92 2.80 -18.75 12.84
CA GLY A 92 1.61 -18.07 12.43
C GLY A 92 1.45 -16.68 13.04
N THR A 93 2.10 -16.35 14.16
CA THR A 93 1.81 -15.17 15.00
C THR A 93 1.80 -13.89 14.16
N VAL A 94 0.77 -13.06 14.33
CA VAL A 94 0.54 -11.89 13.47
C VAL A 94 0.82 -10.62 14.24
N GLN A 95 1.70 -9.77 13.72
CA GLN A 95 1.98 -8.44 14.24
C GLN A 95 1.43 -7.40 13.25
N MET A 96 0.56 -6.49 13.69
CA MET A 96 -0.03 -5.46 12.81
C MET A 96 0.33 -4.06 13.29
N PHE A 97 0.75 -3.18 12.36
CA PHE A 97 0.98 -1.76 12.66
C PHE A 97 0.70 -0.89 11.42
N SER A 98 0.39 0.39 11.63
CA SER A 98 0.10 1.34 10.54
C SER A 98 1.16 2.44 10.51
N LEU A 99 1.73 2.71 9.33
CA LEU A 99 2.69 3.78 9.06
C LEU A 99 2.01 4.85 8.19
N PRO A 100 1.61 6.00 8.76
CA PRO A 100 1.27 7.17 7.96
C PRO A 100 2.42 7.54 7.02
N TYR A 101 2.07 7.72 5.74
CA TYR A 101 3.02 8.04 4.70
C TYR A 101 3.40 9.52 4.80
N THR A 102 4.67 9.79 5.16
CA THR A 102 5.28 11.12 5.08
C THR A 102 6.26 11.14 3.90
N GLU A 103 6.20 12.19 3.10
CA GLU A 103 7.11 12.34 1.96
C GLU A 103 8.54 12.58 2.45
N PRO A 104 9.50 11.75 2.05
CA PRO A 104 10.90 11.91 2.43
C PRO A 104 11.57 13.08 1.71
N ALA A 105 12.74 13.48 2.18
CA ALA A 105 13.54 14.45 1.44
C ALA A 105 14.00 13.85 0.10
N ILE A 106 14.03 14.71 -0.92
CA ILE A 106 14.55 14.34 -2.22
C ILE A 106 16.06 14.48 -2.17
N ALA A 107 16.77 13.36 -2.26
CA ALA A 107 18.21 13.32 -2.43
C ALA A 107 18.57 12.14 -3.34
N LEU A 108 18.97 12.43 -4.57
CA LEU A 108 19.42 11.46 -5.55
C LEU A 108 20.92 11.21 -5.41
N ARG A 109 21.36 10.05 -5.86
CA ARG A 109 22.79 9.76 -6.01
C ARG A 109 23.39 10.56 -7.16
N ASP A 110 24.67 10.87 -7.05
CA ASP A 110 25.42 11.55 -8.10
C ASP A 110 25.29 10.81 -9.44
N GLY A 111 25.03 11.57 -10.51
CA GLY A 111 24.79 11.08 -11.87
C GLY A 111 23.40 10.48 -12.12
N TYR A 112 22.55 10.31 -11.10
CA TYR A 112 21.20 9.78 -11.27
C TYR A 112 20.22 10.86 -11.73
N MET A 113 19.49 10.59 -12.82
CA MET A 113 18.49 11.49 -13.38
C MET A 113 17.10 10.85 -13.34
N LYS A 114 16.15 11.52 -12.68
CA LYS A 114 14.73 11.16 -12.70
C LYS A 114 13.97 12.22 -13.49
N TYR A 115 13.16 11.81 -14.45
CA TYR A 115 12.36 12.73 -15.26
C TYR A 115 10.96 12.19 -15.52
N ASN A 116 10.01 13.09 -15.70
CA ASN A 116 8.65 12.76 -16.09
C ASN A 116 8.10 13.87 -16.99
N LEU A 117 7.71 13.50 -18.19
CA LEU A 117 7.08 14.35 -19.20
C LEU A 117 5.70 13.76 -19.49
N MET A 118 4.66 14.57 -19.30
CA MET A 118 3.28 14.19 -19.50
C MET A 118 2.56 15.24 -20.33
N ALA A 119 1.74 14.78 -21.28
CA ALA A 119 0.80 15.61 -22.01
C ALA A 119 -0.51 14.83 -22.22
N GLY A 120 -1.64 15.47 -21.94
CA GLY A 120 -2.93 14.81 -22.07
C GLY A 120 -4.11 15.70 -21.69
N LYS A 121 -5.28 15.08 -21.55
CA LYS A 121 -6.47 15.75 -21.03
C LYS A 121 -6.63 15.45 -19.55
N TYR A 122 -6.88 16.48 -18.75
CA TYR A 122 -7.20 16.33 -17.33
C TYR A 122 -8.43 15.44 -17.16
N ARG A 123 -8.35 14.51 -16.20
CA ARG A 123 -9.41 13.55 -15.89
C ARG A 123 -9.80 13.72 -14.43
N ALA A 124 -10.80 14.54 -14.18
CA ALA A 124 -11.37 14.68 -12.84
C ALA A 124 -12.25 13.46 -12.48
N ALA A 125 -12.50 13.28 -11.18
CA ALA A 125 -13.45 12.27 -10.70
C ALA A 125 -14.90 12.64 -11.06
N ASP A 126 -15.22 13.93 -11.06
CA ASP A 126 -16.52 14.45 -11.48
C ASP A 126 -16.53 14.65 -13.00
N THR A 127 -17.41 13.92 -13.67
CA THR A 127 -17.53 13.93 -15.14
C THR A 127 -18.05 15.25 -15.72
N SER A 128 -18.63 16.12 -14.90
CA SER A 128 -19.08 17.45 -15.30
C SER A 128 -17.94 18.46 -15.48
N ILE A 129 -16.72 18.13 -15.05
CA ILE A 129 -15.55 19.01 -15.17
C ILE A 129 -14.98 18.95 -16.59
N ASP A 130 -14.58 20.11 -17.10
CA ASP A 130 -14.06 20.27 -18.46
C ASP A 130 -12.79 19.44 -18.69
N LYS A 131 -12.75 18.75 -19.83
CA LYS A 131 -11.56 18.02 -20.27
C LYS A 131 -10.56 18.98 -20.90
N VAL A 132 -9.77 19.64 -20.05
CA VAL A 132 -8.75 20.61 -20.46
C VAL A 132 -7.43 19.92 -20.78
N THR A 133 -6.73 20.36 -21.83
CA THR A 133 -5.37 19.91 -22.13
C THR A 133 -4.41 20.41 -21.05
N ILE A 134 -3.63 19.49 -20.51
CA ILE A 134 -2.61 19.74 -19.49
C ILE A 134 -1.28 19.16 -19.93
N GLY A 135 -0.20 19.76 -19.43
CA GLY A 135 1.14 19.20 -19.52
C GLY A 135 1.90 19.37 -18.22
N GLN A 136 2.81 18.45 -17.96
CA GLN A 136 3.71 18.49 -16.82
C GLN A 136 5.09 18.02 -17.27
N ALA A 137 6.12 18.74 -16.85
CA ALA A 137 7.50 18.33 -17.00
C ALA A 137 8.21 18.47 -15.65
N THR A 138 8.83 17.40 -15.18
CA THR A 138 9.61 17.39 -13.94
C THR A 138 10.94 16.71 -14.18
N VAL A 139 11.99 17.27 -13.60
CA VAL A 139 13.35 16.74 -13.68
C VAL A 139 14.02 16.82 -12.31
N MET A 140 14.82 15.81 -12.01
CA MET A 140 15.66 15.72 -10.83
C MET A 140 17.02 15.17 -11.25
N TYR A 141 18.09 15.76 -10.75
CA TYR A 141 19.44 15.35 -11.08
C TYR A 141 20.33 15.37 -9.84
N GLY A 142 21.00 14.26 -9.56
CA GLY A 142 22.05 14.18 -8.56
C GLY A 142 23.36 14.75 -9.09
N LEU A 143 23.85 15.79 -8.41
CA LEU A 143 25.11 16.48 -8.65
C LEU A 143 26.22 15.93 -7.73
N PRO A 144 27.48 16.28 -8.00
CA PRO A 144 28.58 16.05 -7.06
C PRO A 144 28.31 16.66 -5.68
N TRP A 145 29.06 16.19 -4.68
CA TRP A 145 28.94 16.61 -3.27
C TRP A 145 27.60 16.26 -2.60
N ASN A 146 26.94 15.19 -3.06
CA ASN A 146 25.66 14.73 -2.53
C ASN A 146 24.53 15.77 -2.65
N LEU A 147 24.67 16.69 -3.60
CA LEU A 147 23.67 17.70 -3.92
C LEU A 147 22.70 17.13 -4.96
N THR A 148 21.44 17.51 -4.88
CA THR A 148 20.41 17.17 -5.86
C THR A 148 19.67 18.44 -6.21
N VAL A 149 19.55 18.71 -7.50
CA VAL A 149 18.69 19.78 -8.00
C VAL A 149 17.46 19.16 -8.64
N TYR A 150 16.30 19.72 -8.36
CA TYR A 150 15.06 19.28 -8.99
C TYR A 150 14.11 20.43 -9.23
N GLY A 151 13.13 20.21 -10.10
CA GLY A 151 12.12 21.19 -10.40
C GLY A 151 11.21 20.73 -11.51
N GLY A 152 10.35 21.64 -11.93
CA GLY A 152 9.47 21.36 -13.04
C GLY A 152 8.50 22.49 -13.33
N ALA A 153 7.65 22.23 -14.31
CA ALA A 153 6.55 23.08 -14.69
C ALA A 153 5.28 22.25 -14.95
N GLN A 154 4.13 22.84 -14.64
CA GLN A 154 2.80 22.36 -15.01
C GLN A 154 2.08 23.48 -15.76
N TRP A 155 1.40 23.14 -16.85
CA TRP A 155 0.69 24.12 -17.66
C TRP A 155 -0.65 23.60 -18.16
N ALA A 156 -1.61 24.51 -18.25
CA ALA A 156 -2.93 24.34 -18.83
C ALA A 156 -3.42 25.72 -19.33
N LYS A 157 -4.55 25.75 -20.05
CA LYS A 157 -5.10 27.02 -20.59
C LYS A 157 -5.28 28.13 -19.53
N SER A 158 -5.71 27.76 -18.32
CA SER A 158 -6.00 28.70 -17.21
C SER A 158 -5.06 28.54 -16.01
N TYR A 159 -3.95 27.83 -16.18
CA TYR A 159 -3.03 27.51 -15.08
C TYR A 159 -1.59 27.38 -15.54
N PHE A 160 -0.67 27.95 -14.79
CA PHE A 160 0.76 27.73 -14.97
C PHE A 160 1.43 27.68 -13.60
N SER A 161 2.23 26.64 -13.36
CA SER A 161 3.03 26.51 -12.15
C SER A 161 4.46 26.13 -12.52
N ARG A 162 5.42 26.66 -11.78
CA ARG A 162 6.83 26.34 -11.91
C ARG A 162 7.49 26.35 -10.55
N GLY A 163 8.53 25.56 -10.38
CA GLY A 163 9.32 25.63 -9.16
C GLY A 163 10.59 24.83 -9.26
N LEU A 164 11.39 25.04 -8.23
CA LEU A 164 12.74 24.52 -8.09
C LEU A 164 12.93 24.08 -6.64
N GLY A 165 13.78 23.09 -6.47
CA GLY A 165 14.15 22.55 -5.17
C GLY A 165 15.58 22.07 -5.17
N LEU A 166 16.14 22.06 -3.97
CA LEU A 166 17.45 21.54 -3.67
C LEU A 166 17.32 20.45 -2.61
N GLY A 167 18.13 19.43 -2.76
CA GLY A 167 18.24 18.29 -1.87
C GLY A 167 19.69 18.05 -1.52
N ILE A 168 20.00 17.75 -0.27
CA ILE A 168 21.36 17.43 0.17
C ILE A 168 21.29 16.15 0.99
N SER A 169 22.08 15.16 0.59
CA SER A 169 22.36 14.00 1.43
C SER A 169 23.57 14.29 2.32
N LEU A 170 23.31 14.39 3.62
CA LEU A 170 24.29 14.66 4.67
C LEU A 170 24.93 13.36 5.21
N GLY A 171 24.80 12.25 4.47
CA GLY A 171 25.30 10.93 4.86
C GLY A 171 24.76 10.47 6.21
N GLY A 172 25.65 10.40 7.20
CA GLY A 172 25.34 10.02 8.57
C GLY A 172 24.30 10.92 9.27
N PHE A 173 24.03 12.13 8.78
CA PHE A 173 23.02 13.03 9.34
C PHE A 173 21.67 13.00 8.58
N GLY A 174 21.52 12.13 7.57
CA GLY A 174 20.27 11.96 6.84
C GLY A 174 20.21 12.83 5.58
N ALA A 175 19.01 13.19 5.14
CA ALA A 175 18.80 14.02 3.95
C ALA A 175 17.86 15.17 4.25
N VAL A 176 18.14 16.34 3.67
CA VAL A 176 17.31 17.55 3.75
C VAL A 176 16.97 17.98 2.34
N SER A 177 15.74 18.44 2.12
CA SER A 177 15.36 19.09 0.87
C SER A 177 14.46 20.29 1.12
N LEU A 178 14.66 21.33 0.33
CA LEU A 178 13.90 22.57 0.34
C LEU A 178 13.43 22.85 -1.08
N ASP A 179 12.16 23.18 -1.26
CA ASP A 179 11.61 23.53 -2.56
C ASP A 179 10.56 24.63 -2.48
N GLY A 180 10.44 25.36 -3.59
CA GLY A 180 9.54 26.49 -3.74
C GLY A 180 8.87 26.45 -5.11
N PHE A 181 7.54 26.58 -5.12
CA PHE A 181 6.73 26.60 -6.34
C PHE A 181 5.86 27.85 -6.38
N GLN A 182 5.81 28.47 -7.55
CA GLN A 182 4.95 29.60 -7.86
C GLN A 182 3.88 29.15 -8.84
N ALA A 183 2.62 29.45 -8.53
CA ALA A 183 1.48 29.16 -9.38
C ALA A 183 0.74 30.45 -9.76
N ARG A 184 0.36 30.53 -11.04
CA ARG A 184 -0.58 31.48 -11.62
C ARG A 184 -1.81 30.70 -12.05
N GLY A 185 -2.93 30.90 -11.38
CA GLY A 185 -4.17 30.17 -11.63
C GLY A 185 -5.38 31.09 -11.75
N GLN A 186 -6.22 30.84 -12.74
CA GLN A 186 -7.49 31.54 -12.91
C GLN A 186 -8.65 30.57 -12.69
N LYS A 187 -9.40 30.73 -11.59
CA LYS A 187 -10.64 29.97 -11.36
C LYS A 187 -11.74 30.51 -12.28
N PHE A 188 -12.72 29.67 -12.64
CA PHE A 188 -13.83 30.06 -13.52
C PHE A 188 -14.52 31.34 -13.03
N SER A 189 -14.66 32.32 -13.93
CA SER A 189 -15.27 33.63 -13.65
C SER A 189 -14.64 34.41 -12.48
N ARG A 190 -13.36 34.17 -12.18
CA ARG A 190 -12.58 34.92 -11.18
C ARG A 190 -11.30 35.49 -11.77
N ASP A 191 -10.70 36.42 -11.05
CA ASP A 191 -9.40 36.99 -11.40
C ASP A 191 -8.26 35.98 -11.26
N ILE A 192 -7.19 36.25 -11.99
CA ILE A 192 -5.94 35.51 -11.93
C ILE A 192 -5.33 35.73 -10.55
N ASN A 193 -4.96 34.63 -9.88
CA ASN A 193 -4.25 34.67 -8.61
C ASN A 193 -2.82 34.17 -8.79
N HIS A 194 -1.91 34.82 -8.09
CA HIS A 194 -0.51 34.42 -7.97
C HIS A 194 -0.24 33.98 -6.56
N GLY A 195 0.25 32.76 -6.38
CA GLY A 195 0.59 32.24 -5.07
C GLY A 195 1.83 31.37 -5.10
N GLN A 196 2.30 31.03 -3.91
CA GLN A 196 3.52 30.27 -3.73
C GLN A 196 3.36 29.22 -2.63
N THR A 197 4.09 28.12 -2.77
CA THR A 197 4.21 27.10 -1.73
C THR A 197 5.68 26.78 -1.53
N TRP A 198 6.06 26.58 -0.27
CA TRP A 198 7.41 26.24 0.16
C TRP A 198 7.34 24.98 0.99
N ARG A 199 8.22 24.01 0.73
CA ARG A 199 8.29 22.75 1.47
C ARG A 199 9.71 22.52 1.94
N ILE A 200 9.84 22.08 3.19
CA ILE A 200 11.07 21.58 3.79
C ILE A 200 10.79 20.15 4.22
N ARG A 201 11.65 19.23 3.80
CA ARG A 201 11.58 17.81 4.15
C ARG A 201 12.93 17.38 4.70
N TYR A 202 12.90 16.61 5.77
CA TYR A 202 14.05 16.00 6.40
C TYR A 202 13.74 14.55 6.73
N ASN A 203 14.68 13.66 6.48
CA ASN A 203 14.58 12.26 6.88
C ASN A 203 15.94 11.74 7.33
N LYS A 204 15.92 10.91 8.37
CA LYS A 204 17.10 10.23 8.89
C LYS A 204 16.76 8.80 9.30
N SER A 205 17.56 7.87 8.83
CA SER A 205 17.62 6.51 9.34
C SER A 205 18.93 6.30 10.10
N PHE A 206 18.84 5.98 11.38
CA PHE A 206 19.97 5.57 12.21
C PHE A 206 20.11 4.05 12.10
N GLU A 207 21.18 3.55 11.49
CA GLU A 207 21.35 2.12 11.25
C GLU A 207 21.62 1.33 12.55
N THR A 208 22.45 1.88 13.44
CA THR A 208 22.83 1.24 14.72
C THR A 208 21.62 0.98 15.62
N THR A 209 20.74 1.97 15.77
CA THR A 209 19.53 1.88 16.60
C THR A 209 18.30 1.49 15.80
N ARG A 210 18.43 1.35 14.48
CA ARG A 210 17.31 1.13 13.54
C ARG A 210 16.18 2.15 13.70
N THR A 211 16.54 3.40 14.01
CA THR A 211 15.57 4.49 14.22
C THR A 211 15.29 5.20 12.91
N GLY A 212 14.02 5.29 12.53
CA GLY A 212 13.57 6.09 11.39
C GLY A 212 12.89 7.37 11.86
N PHE A 213 13.29 8.51 11.31
CA PHE A 213 12.70 9.80 11.61
C PHE A 213 12.44 10.58 10.32
N THR A 214 11.23 11.11 10.17
CA THR A 214 10.86 11.97 9.03
C THR A 214 10.15 13.21 9.54
N LEU A 215 10.49 14.36 8.98
CA LEU A 215 9.89 15.64 9.29
C LEU A 215 9.59 16.35 7.97
N ALA A 216 8.38 16.87 7.83
CA ALA A 216 8.01 17.71 6.70
C ALA A 216 7.25 18.94 7.19
N SER A 217 7.52 20.07 6.56
CA SER A 217 6.86 21.34 6.83
C SER A 217 6.57 22.02 5.50
N GLN A 218 5.30 22.30 5.26
CA GLN A 218 4.82 23.01 4.09
C GLN A 218 4.17 24.32 4.52
N TYR A 219 4.50 25.40 3.81
CA TYR A 219 3.82 26.68 3.87
C TYR A 219 3.20 26.98 2.51
N THR A 220 1.95 27.39 2.49
CA THR A 220 1.21 27.69 1.27
C THR A 220 0.54 29.05 1.40
N SER A 221 0.79 29.95 0.44
CA SER A 221 0.24 31.30 0.47
C SER A 221 -1.29 31.28 0.31
N SER A 222 -1.98 32.30 0.84
CA SER A 222 -3.44 32.40 0.75
C SER A 222 -3.97 32.50 -0.68
N THR A 223 -3.12 32.81 -1.65
CA THR A 223 -3.42 32.96 -3.06
C THR A 223 -2.99 31.74 -3.89
N TYR A 224 -2.22 30.81 -3.34
CA TYR A 224 -1.81 29.60 -4.04
C TYR A 224 -3.03 28.73 -4.37
N THR A 225 -2.94 28.05 -5.51
CA THR A 225 -3.92 27.09 -6.01
C THR A 225 -3.18 26.00 -6.78
N SER A 226 -3.57 24.74 -6.61
CA SER A 226 -3.05 23.64 -7.43
C SER A 226 -3.76 23.59 -8.80
N LEU A 227 -3.20 22.84 -9.75
CA LEU A 227 -3.80 22.64 -11.07
C LEU A 227 -5.24 22.08 -10.94
N SER A 228 -5.40 21.04 -10.11
CA SER A 228 -6.68 20.39 -9.86
C SER A 228 -7.69 21.35 -9.24
N GLU A 229 -7.28 22.19 -8.27
CA GLU A 229 -8.16 23.21 -7.69
C GLU A 229 -8.69 24.22 -8.71
N VAL A 230 -7.90 24.57 -9.73
CA VAL A 230 -8.30 25.51 -10.78
C VAL A 230 -9.20 24.83 -11.79
N LEU A 231 -8.78 23.70 -12.34
CA LEU A 231 -9.53 23.00 -13.38
C LEU A 231 -10.88 22.47 -12.88
N ASN A 232 -10.98 22.06 -11.62
CA ASN A 232 -12.25 21.61 -11.04
C ASN A 232 -13.33 22.71 -10.96
N THR A 233 -12.96 23.99 -11.17
CA THR A 233 -13.93 25.10 -11.26
C THR A 233 -14.54 25.29 -12.65
N TYR A 234 -13.90 24.76 -13.69
CA TYR A 234 -14.41 24.77 -15.06
C TYR A 234 -15.31 23.56 -15.25
N ARG A 235 -16.62 23.78 -15.22
CA ARG A 235 -17.63 22.74 -15.37
C ARG A 235 -18.44 22.98 -16.64
N ASN A 236 -18.64 21.92 -17.41
CA ASN A 236 -19.46 21.92 -18.62
C ASN A 236 -20.92 21.96 -18.18
N ASN A 237 -21.56 23.09 -18.43
CA ASN A 237 -22.99 23.23 -18.28
C ASN A 237 -23.66 22.71 -19.56
N ASP A 238 -24.00 21.43 -19.59
CA ASP A 238 -25.08 20.98 -20.48
C ASP A 238 -26.41 21.57 -19.96
N GLY A 239 -26.70 22.79 -20.39
CA GLY A 239 -28.07 23.30 -20.51
C GLY A 239 -28.78 23.88 -19.30
N ARG A 240 -28.12 24.19 -18.17
CA ARG A 240 -28.75 25.01 -17.11
C ARG A 240 -27.95 26.27 -16.82
N SER A 241 -28.50 27.36 -17.32
CA SER A 241 -28.06 28.74 -17.17
C SER A 241 -27.52 29.05 -15.78
N TYR A 242 -26.35 29.68 -15.73
CA TYR A 242 -25.91 30.48 -14.59
C TYR A 242 -26.89 31.66 -14.44
N GLN A 243 -28.06 31.44 -13.84
CA GLN A 243 -28.69 32.51 -13.09
C GLN A 243 -27.89 32.65 -11.80
N LYS A 244 -27.33 33.84 -11.62
CA LYS A 244 -26.83 34.38 -10.37
C LYS A 244 -27.99 34.33 -9.36
N GLN A 245 -28.22 33.17 -8.75
CA GLN A 245 -29.33 32.96 -7.82
C GLN A 245 -28.78 33.18 -6.41
N GLU A 246 -29.07 34.38 -5.92
CA GLU A 246 -28.69 34.95 -4.63
C GLU A 246 -29.24 34.18 -3.43
N TYR A 247 -30.16 33.24 -3.64
CA TYR A 247 -30.69 32.34 -2.61
C TYR A 247 -30.98 30.98 -3.25
N GLY A 248 -30.22 29.94 -2.90
CA GLY A 248 -30.44 28.59 -3.40
C GLY A 248 -29.41 27.60 -2.89
N TYR A 249 -29.86 26.67 -2.04
CA TYR A 249 -29.08 25.62 -1.39
C TYR A 249 -28.10 24.92 -2.35
N ARG A 250 -26.81 25.21 -2.19
CA ARG A 250 -25.72 24.40 -2.75
C ARG A 250 -25.51 23.17 -1.86
N PRO A 251 -25.22 21.98 -2.41
CA PRO A 251 -24.77 20.85 -1.60
C PRO A 251 -23.50 21.25 -0.85
N ASN A 252 -23.58 21.29 0.47
CA ASN A 252 -22.64 21.94 1.39
C ASN A 252 -21.19 21.38 1.31
N TRP A 253 -20.98 20.18 0.74
CA TRP A 253 -19.71 19.47 0.76
C TRP A 253 -18.65 19.96 -0.26
N TYR A 254 -19.05 20.55 -1.40
CA TYR A 254 -18.08 21.09 -2.38
C TYR A 254 -17.60 22.52 -2.03
N GLN A 255 -18.39 23.30 -1.29
CA GLN A 255 -18.02 24.67 -0.88
C GLN A 255 -17.08 24.71 0.32
N ASP A 256 -17.00 23.63 1.10
CA ASP A 256 -16.14 23.55 2.27
C ASP A 256 -14.68 23.27 1.89
N GLU A 257 -14.38 22.43 0.90
CA GLU A 257 -13.00 22.26 0.38
C GLU A 257 -12.51 23.50 -0.40
N ALA A 258 -13.34 24.07 -1.26
CA ALA A 258 -12.96 25.19 -2.13
C ALA A 258 -12.54 26.47 -1.38
N ASN A 259 -12.87 26.57 -0.09
CA ASN A 259 -12.57 27.73 0.73
C ASN A 259 -11.64 27.44 1.94
N ASN A 260 -11.23 26.20 2.17
CA ASN A 260 -10.25 25.87 3.21
C ASN A 260 -8.85 25.89 2.64
N LYS A 261 -8.29 27.09 2.50
CA LYS A 261 -6.91 27.23 2.03
C LYS A 261 -5.93 26.87 3.13
N GLN A 262 -5.23 25.76 2.96
CA GLN A 262 -4.15 25.33 3.84
C GLN A 262 -3.07 26.43 3.87
N LYS A 263 -2.66 26.81 5.07
CA LYS A 263 -1.62 27.81 5.35
C LYS A 263 -0.31 27.13 5.69
N THR A 264 -0.31 26.26 6.69
CA THR A 264 0.84 25.41 6.98
C THR A 264 0.41 23.99 7.27
N ARG A 265 1.27 23.04 6.94
CA ARG A 265 1.17 21.66 7.36
C ARG A 265 2.51 21.23 7.90
N HIS A 266 2.54 20.77 9.14
CA HIS A 266 3.71 20.20 9.76
C HIS A 266 3.41 18.73 10.04
N SER A 267 4.31 17.83 9.69
CA SER A 267 4.17 16.40 9.98
C SER A 267 5.49 15.79 10.40
N ALA A 268 5.46 14.96 11.44
CA ALA A 268 6.61 14.25 11.95
C ALA A 268 6.25 12.78 12.18
N THR A 269 7.16 11.88 11.82
CA THR A 269 7.05 10.44 12.11
C THR A 269 8.34 9.94 12.73
N LEU A 270 8.21 9.04 13.71
CA LEU A 270 9.30 8.37 14.39
C LEU A 270 8.96 6.89 14.50
N SER A 271 9.86 6.03 14.04
CA SER A 271 9.80 4.59 14.21
C SER A 271 11.06 4.12 14.95
N GLN A 272 10.89 3.56 16.14
CA GLN A 272 11.97 3.10 17.01
C GLN A 272 11.75 1.64 17.43
N PRO A 273 12.54 0.69 16.89
CA PRO A 273 12.69 -0.62 17.47
C PRO A 273 13.42 -0.50 18.82
N LEU A 274 12.88 -1.13 19.87
CA LEU A 274 13.43 -1.12 21.23
C LEU A 274 14.09 -2.48 21.56
N GLY A 275 14.59 -3.17 20.54
CA GLY A 275 15.16 -4.51 20.68
C GLY A 275 14.11 -5.51 21.16
N GLU A 276 14.40 -6.20 22.26
CA GLU A 276 13.50 -7.16 22.88
C GLU A 276 12.25 -6.52 23.48
N TRP A 277 12.25 -5.22 23.75
CA TRP A 277 11.12 -4.50 24.34
C TRP A 277 10.03 -4.15 23.32
N GLY A 278 10.19 -4.55 22.06
CA GLY A 278 9.20 -4.36 21.01
C GLY A 278 9.46 -3.13 20.14
N THR A 279 8.41 -2.49 19.63
CA THR A 279 8.53 -1.36 18.68
C THR A 279 7.63 -0.21 19.06
N LEU A 280 8.19 1.00 19.10
CA LEU A 280 7.46 2.25 19.29
C LEU A 280 7.33 2.99 17.96
N TYR A 281 6.13 3.47 17.68
CA TYR A 281 5.83 4.32 16.54
C TYR A 281 5.08 5.56 16.98
N PHE A 282 5.46 6.71 16.46
CA PHE A 282 4.80 7.99 16.68
C PHE A 282 4.62 8.70 15.34
N SER A 283 3.45 9.27 15.13
CA SER A 283 3.15 10.14 14.01
C SER A 283 2.29 11.31 14.49
N GLY A 284 2.66 12.51 14.08
CA GLY A 284 1.92 13.72 14.39
C GLY A 284 1.84 14.63 13.18
N SER A 285 0.69 15.24 12.95
CA SER A 285 0.51 16.30 11.98
C SER A 285 -0.37 17.42 12.50
N ARG A 286 -0.08 18.64 12.06
CA ARG A 286 -0.85 19.84 12.34
C ARG A 286 -1.05 20.63 11.07
N GLU A 287 -2.30 20.95 10.75
CA GLU A 287 -2.69 21.77 9.62
C GLU A 287 -3.36 23.05 10.09
N ASN A 288 -2.83 24.18 9.61
CA ASN A 288 -3.41 25.50 9.80
C ASN A 288 -4.02 25.97 8.49
N TYR A 289 -5.06 26.80 8.56
CA TYR A 289 -5.78 27.31 7.40
C TYR A 289 -5.84 28.84 7.44
N TRP A 290 -5.87 29.49 6.28
CA TRP A 290 -5.99 30.96 6.21
C TRP A 290 -7.35 31.47 6.66
N ASN A 291 -8.40 30.73 6.33
CA ASN A 291 -9.79 31.14 6.54
C ASN A 291 -10.39 30.50 7.81
N ARG A 292 -9.55 30.02 8.74
CA ARG A 292 -9.98 29.41 10.01
C ARG A 292 -8.98 29.74 11.12
N LEU A 293 -9.49 30.10 12.29
CA LEU A 293 -8.68 30.29 13.51
C LEU A 293 -8.27 28.96 14.15
N GLN A 294 -9.02 27.88 13.88
CA GLN A 294 -8.76 26.56 14.43
C GLN A 294 -7.86 25.73 13.50
N HIS A 295 -6.95 24.98 14.12
CA HIS A 295 -6.08 23.99 13.47
C HIS A 295 -6.69 22.60 13.51
N GLN A 296 -6.29 21.77 12.55
CA GLN A 296 -6.51 20.33 12.58
C GLN A 296 -5.26 19.63 13.10
N ASP A 297 -5.43 18.75 14.08
CA ASP A 297 -4.34 17.96 14.64
C ASP A 297 -4.67 16.49 14.48
N GLU A 298 -3.69 15.70 14.02
CA GLU A 298 -3.75 14.24 14.09
C GLU A 298 -2.47 13.73 14.73
N VAL A 299 -2.61 13.06 15.87
CA VAL A 299 -1.50 12.43 16.58
C VAL A 299 -1.84 10.97 16.76
N SER A 300 -0.90 10.09 16.48
CA SER A 300 -1.05 8.66 16.62
C SER A 300 0.23 8.05 17.16
N THR A 301 0.10 7.26 18.21
CA THR A 301 1.19 6.55 18.88
C THR A 301 0.82 5.08 18.93
N TYR A 302 1.75 4.21 18.57
CA TYR A 302 1.56 2.77 18.58
C TYR A 302 2.76 2.14 19.26
N TYR A 303 2.50 1.21 20.17
CA TYR A 303 3.51 0.46 20.87
C TYR A 303 3.14 -1.02 20.78
N ASN A 304 4.00 -1.79 20.12
CA ASN A 304 3.91 -3.24 20.10
C ASN A 304 4.89 -3.76 21.13
N GLY A 305 4.42 -4.51 22.12
CA GLY A 305 5.28 -5.05 23.15
C GLY A 305 5.98 -6.35 22.74
N PRO A 306 6.85 -6.87 23.62
CA PRO A 306 7.46 -8.20 23.45
C PRO A 306 6.41 -9.30 23.34
N LEU A 307 6.78 -10.40 22.67
CA LEU A 307 6.03 -11.64 22.76
C LEU A 307 6.17 -12.23 24.16
N ILE A 308 5.06 -12.64 24.76
CA ILE A 308 5.07 -13.32 26.06
C ILE A 308 4.55 -14.74 25.85
N LYS A 309 5.43 -15.74 25.75
CA LYS A 309 5.05 -17.15 25.52
C LYS A 309 4.03 -17.29 24.36
N ASP A 310 4.39 -16.76 23.21
CA ASP A 310 3.59 -16.71 21.97
C ASP A 310 2.39 -15.73 21.97
N ILE A 311 2.15 -15.01 23.06
CA ILE A 311 1.13 -13.95 23.14
C ILE A 311 1.66 -12.64 22.59
N SER A 312 0.98 -12.10 21.58
CA SER A 312 1.28 -10.79 21.00
C SER A 312 0.31 -9.73 21.52
N TRP A 313 0.80 -8.52 21.76
CA TRP A 313 -0.02 -7.42 22.24
C TRP A 313 0.48 -6.06 21.75
N SER A 314 -0.45 -5.14 21.59
CA SER A 314 -0.17 -3.79 21.12
C SER A 314 -1.12 -2.78 21.74
N VAL A 315 -0.60 -1.60 22.04
CA VAL A 315 -1.37 -0.45 22.49
C VAL A 315 -1.23 0.66 21.46
N SER A 316 -2.33 1.30 21.12
CA SER A 316 -2.32 2.49 20.28
C SER A 316 -3.18 3.59 20.87
N TRP A 317 -2.75 4.82 20.67
CA TRP A 317 -3.47 6.02 21.04
C TRP A 317 -3.53 6.94 19.83
N ILE A 318 -4.73 7.37 19.47
CA ILE A 318 -4.97 8.26 18.34
C ILE A 318 -5.81 9.43 18.84
N ARG A 319 -5.35 10.64 18.51
CA ARG A 319 -6.03 11.89 18.79
C ARG A 319 -6.25 12.62 17.47
N ARG A 320 -7.52 12.92 17.18
CA ARG A 320 -7.92 13.69 16.00
C ARG A 320 -8.73 14.88 16.43
N LYS A 321 -8.27 16.07 16.09
CA LYS A 321 -9.00 17.31 16.29
C LYS A 321 -9.47 17.81 14.94
N HIS A 322 -10.77 17.72 14.70
CA HIS A 322 -11.39 18.26 13.51
C HIS A 322 -11.88 19.68 13.79
N ALA A 323 -11.31 20.65 13.08
CA ALA A 323 -11.80 22.02 13.06
C ALA A 323 -13.02 22.12 12.13
N TYR A 324 -14.15 22.61 12.64
CA TYR A 324 -15.33 22.98 11.86
C TYR A 324 -15.47 24.51 11.86
N ARG A 325 -16.01 25.09 10.79
CA ARG A 325 -16.11 26.55 10.62
C ARG A 325 -16.97 27.26 11.68
N SER A 326 -17.99 26.61 12.20
CA SER A 326 -19.03 27.24 13.03
C SER A 326 -19.25 26.56 14.38
N TYR A 327 -18.44 25.55 14.73
CA TYR A 327 -18.59 24.80 15.97
C TYR A 327 -17.24 24.63 16.67
N SER A 328 -17.26 24.51 18.00
CA SER A 328 -16.11 24.10 18.80
C SER A 328 -15.52 22.80 18.22
N GLY A 329 -14.25 22.83 17.80
CA GLY A 329 -13.62 21.68 17.16
C GLY A 329 -13.77 20.41 18.00
N LYS A 330 -14.29 19.34 17.41
CA LYS A 330 -14.43 18.07 18.11
C LYS A 330 -13.05 17.42 18.18
N THR A 331 -12.63 17.13 19.41
CA THR A 331 -11.43 16.33 19.66
C THR A 331 -11.88 14.92 19.97
N ASP A 332 -11.57 14.01 19.08
CA ASP A 332 -11.79 12.58 19.24
C ASP A 332 -10.47 11.98 19.70
N ASN A 333 -10.51 11.27 20.82
CA ASN A 333 -9.36 10.56 21.37
C ASN A 333 -9.78 9.10 21.48
N SER A 334 -9.01 8.20 20.88
CA SER A 334 -9.22 6.77 20.93
C SER A 334 -7.98 6.06 21.47
N VAL A 335 -8.16 5.24 22.48
CA VAL A 335 -7.15 4.29 22.96
C VAL A 335 -7.61 2.89 22.53
N ASN A 336 -6.70 2.12 21.94
CA ASN A 336 -6.96 0.76 21.52
C ASN A 336 -5.89 -0.18 22.06
N LEU A 337 -6.30 -1.19 22.82
CA LEU A 337 -5.48 -2.31 23.26
C LEU A 337 -5.88 -3.54 22.45
N TRP A 338 -4.92 -4.25 21.89
CA TRP A 338 -5.15 -5.49 21.16
C TRP A 338 -4.21 -6.57 21.69
N VAL A 339 -4.75 -7.78 21.89
CA VAL A 339 -4.04 -8.95 22.37
C VAL A 339 -4.42 -10.13 21.48
N SER A 340 -3.45 -10.92 21.05
CA SER A 340 -3.67 -12.16 20.31
C SER A 340 -2.90 -13.31 20.93
N ILE A 341 -3.64 -14.36 21.26
CA ILE A 341 -3.17 -15.57 21.92
C ILE A 341 -3.34 -16.72 20.92
N PRO A 342 -2.26 -17.34 20.44
CA PRO A 342 -2.36 -18.55 19.63
C PRO A 342 -2.83 -19.72 20.50
N PHE A 343 -3.71 -20.56 19.94
CA PHE A 343 -4.25 -21.76 20.58
C PHE A 343 -3.76 -22.98 19.79
N ASN A 344 -2.49 -23.34 19.97
CA ASN A 344 -1.88 -24.48 19.28
C ASN A 344 -1.63 -25.63 20.27
N HIS A 345 -2.65 -26.42 20.57
CA HIS A 345 -2.47 -27.74 21.17
C HIS A 345 -2.49 -28.81 20.07
N GLY A 346 -1.35 -29.00 19.40
CA GLY A 346 -1.05 -30.24 18.66
C GLY A 346 -1.68 -30.46 17.28
N SER A 347 -2.17 -29.43 16.58
CA SER A 347 -2.65 -29.58 15.19
C SER A 347 -2.01 -28.55 14.25
N GLU A 348 -1.93 -28.86 12.96
CA GLU A 348 -1.47 -27.95 11.87
C GLU A 348 -2.35 -26.69 11.69
N ASN A 349 -3.44 -26.57 12.47
CA ASN A 349 -4.38 -25.46 12.39
C ASN A 349 -3.93 -24.29 13.28
N ASN A 350 -3.54 -23.19 12.65
CA ASN A 350 -3.11 -21.96 13.32
C ASN A 350 -4.31 -21.12 13.82
N THR A 351 -4.95 -21.57 14.89
CA THR A 351 -6.12 -20.89 15.50
C THR A 351 -5.66 -19.89 16.56
N ARG A 352 -6.27 -18.70 16.62
CA ARG A 352 -6.01 -17.67 17.63
C ARG A 352 -7.27 -17.14 18.25
N VAL A 353 -7.16 -16.80 19.52
CA VAL A 353 -8.09 -15.91 20.22
C VAL A 353 -7.52 -14.50 20.16
N THR A 354 -8.34 -13.54 19.75
CA THR A 354 -8.01 -12.12 19.78
C THR A 354 -8.94 -11.40 20.73
N TYR A 355 -8.40 -10.48 21.52
CA TYR A 355 -9.18 -9.59 22.36
C TYR A 355 -8.75 -8.16 22.12
N GLN A 356 -9.72 -7.27 21.97
CA GLN A 356 -9.50 -5.87 21.67
C GLN A 356 -10.39 -5.00 22.56
N ILE A 357 -9.81 -3.95 23.14
CA ILE A 357 -10.55 -2.90 23.84
C ILE A 357 -10.29 -1.60 23.09
N GLN A 358 -11.36 -0.95 22.63
CA GLN A 358 -11.30 0.38 22.06
C GLN A 358 -12.14 1.34 22.92
N ASN A 359 -11.50 2.32 23.53
CA ASN A 359 -12.16 3.39 24.26
C ASN A 359 -11.99 4.70 23.50
N ASN A 360 -13.10 5.32 23.13
CA ASN A 360 -13.12 6.66 22.59
C ASN A 360 -13.58 7.60 23.71
N ILE A 361 -12.77 8.56 24.17
CA ILE A 361 -12.97 9.35 25.41
C ILE A 361 -14.36 10.06 25.50
N ARG A 362 -15.07 10.22 24.38
CA ARG A 362 -16.41 10.83 24.29
C ARG A 362 -17.49 9.89 23.72
N GLN A 363 -17.16 8.63 23.49
CA GLN A 363 -18.09 7.60 23.04
C GLN A 363 -17.97 6.37 23.95
N SER A 364 -18.77 5.37 23.65
CA SER A 364 -18.89 4.14 24.42
C SER A 364 -17.65 3.26 24.26
N THR A 365 -17.20 2.61 25.34
CA THR A 365 -16.09 1.65 25.29
C THR A 365 -16.54 0.39 24.56
N GLN A 366 -15.73 -0.09 23.63
CA GLN A 366 -16.01 -1.29 22.85
C GLN A 366 -15.04 -2.41 23.26
N HIS A 367 -15.60 -3.58 23.53
CA HIS A 367 -14.85 -4.80 23.77
C HIS A 367 -15.13 -5.76 22.62
N GLU A 368 -14.10 -6.26 21.96
CA GLU A 368 -14.22 -7.26 20.91
C GLU A 368 -13.43 -8.50 21.29
N ILE A 369 -14.11 -9.65 21.26
CA ILE A 369 -13.46 -10.96 21.32
C ILE A 369 -13.62 -11.63 19.97
N GLY A 370 -12.54 -12.23 19.48
CA GLY A 370 -12.50 -12.89 18.19
C GLY A 370 -11.80 -14.23 18.28
N LEU A 371 -12.20 -15.15 17.42
CA LEU A 371 -11.55 -16.42 17.18
C LEU A 371 -11.35 -16.56 15.68
N ASN A 372 -10.12 -16.73 15.23
CA ASN A 372 -9.82 -16.90 13.82
C ASN A 372 -8.74 -17.95 13.58
N GLY A 373 -8.68 -18.45 12.37
CA GLY A 373 -7.68 -19.45 12.01
C GLY A 373 -7.74 -19.84 10.55
N ARG A 374 -6.88 -20.79 10.19
CA ARG A 374 -6.89 -21.43 8.88
C ARG A 374 -6.97 -22.94 8.99
N VAL A 375 -7.70 -23.56 8.07
CA VAL A 375 -7.90 -25.01 7.95
C VAL A 375 -7.85 -25.42 6.46
N PHE A 376 -7.83 -26.73 6.18
CA PHE A 376 -7.71 -27.30 4.82
C PHE A 376 -6.44 -26.84 4.08
N ASP A 377 -5.25 -27.20 4.56
CA ASP A 377 -3.96 -26.78 4.00
C ASP A 377 -3.85 -25.25 3.89
N GLN A 378 -4.35 -24.56 4.90
CA GLN A 378 -4.42 -23.11 4.99
C GLN A 378 -5.32 -22.42 3.94
N ARG A 379 -6.15 -23.17 3.19
CA ARG A 379 -7.00 -22.62 2.13
C ARG A 379 -8.25 -21.95 2.63
N LEU A 380 -8.83 -22.42 3.73
CA LEU A 380 -9.98 -21.76 4.35
C LEU A 380 -9.51 -20.91 5.53
N TYR A 381 -9.59 -19.59 5.40
CA TYR A 381 -9.54 -18.67 6.51
C TYR A 381 -10.95 -18.44 7.06
N TRP A 382 -11.09 -18.52 8.38
CA TRP A 382 -12.34 -18.23 9.09
C TRP A 382 -12.06 -17.29 10.25
N ASP A 383 -13.01 -16.39 10.52
CA ASP A 383 -12.90 -15.36 11.55
C ASP A 383 -14.28 -15.06 12.12
N VAL A 384 -14.45 -15.35 13.41
CA VAL A 384 -15.67 -15.11 14.17
C VAL A 384 -15.37 -14.07 15.22
N ARG A 385 -16.15 -12.99 15.29
CA ARG A 385 -15.97 -11.93 16.28
C ARG A 385 -17.27 -11.53 16.92
N LYS A 386 -17.19 -11.19 18.20
CA LYS A 386 -18.25 -10.57 18.96
C LYS A 386 -17.75 -9.27 19.55
N ARG A 387 -18.37 -8.17 19.15
CA ARG A 387 -18.15 -6.85 19.72
C ARG A 387 -19.30 -6.46 20.63
N LEU A 388 -18.98 -5.98 21.81
CA LEU A 388 -19.88 -5.45 22.82
C LEU A 388 -19.56 -3.98 23.01
N VAL A 389 -20.59 -3.15 23.11
CA VAL A 389 -20.45 -1.71 23.29
C VAL A 389 -21.03 -1.38 24.66
N SER A 390 -20.16 -0.95 25.58
CA SER A 390 -20.52 -0.52 26.92
C SER A 390 -21.03 0.91 26.86
N ASP A 391 -22.35 1.05 26.64
CA ASP A 391 -23.06 2.34 26.68
C ASP A 391 -24.13 2.31 27.77
N THR A 392 -24.22 3.40 28.54
CA THR A 392 -25.21 3.59 29.60
C THR A 392 -26.51 4.23 29.10
N ASN A 393 -26.54 4.85 27.91
CA ASN A 393 -27.70 5.60 27.40
C ASN A 393 -28.26 5.11 26.05
N ALA A 394 -27.53 4.28 25.29
CA ALA A 394 -28.03 3.66 24.06
C ALA A 394 -28.01 2.14 24.20
N GLY A 395 -29.19 1.52 24.35
CA GLY A 395 -29.34 0.10 24.70
C GLY A 395 -28.38 -0.84 23.96
N ASN A 396 -27.53 -1.53 24.73
CA ASN A 396 -26.58 -2.60 24.37
C ASN A 396 -26.52 -2.96 22.86
N GLN A 397 -25.74 -2.21 22.06
CA GLN A 397 -25.60 -2.45 20.61
C GLN A 397 -24.37 -3.33 20.32
N GLY A 398 -24.48 -4.63 20.58
CA GLY A 398 -23.44 -5.58 20.18
C GLY A 398 -23.46 -5.89 18.68
N ASN A 399 -22.29 -6.16 18.10
CA ASN A 399 -22.14 -6.66 16.74
C ASN A 399 -21.53 -8.07 16.77
N SER A 400 -22.00 -8.96 15.91
CA SER A 400 -21.40 -10.27 15.65
C SER A 400 -21.01 -10.33 14.18
N SER A 401 -19.80 -10.77 13.89
CA SER A 401 -19.32 -10.95 12.53
C SER A 401 -18.76 -12.36 12.32
N LEU A 402 -19.04 -12.94 11.16
CA LEU A 402 -18.41 -14.15 10.65
C LEU A 402 -17.85 -13.81 9.27
N ASN A 403 -16.55 -14.03 9.07
CA ASN A 403 -15.90 -13.87 7.79
C ASN A 403 -15.27 -15.21 7.38
N LEU A 404 -15.44 -15.58 6.12
CA LEU A 404 -14.90 -16.78 5.50
C LEU A 404 -14.19 -16.38 4.21
N HIS A 405 -12.99 -16.92 3.99
CA HIS A 405 -12.22 -16.70 2.78
C HIS A 405 -11.58 -18.02 2.35
N TRP A 406 -11.85 -18.44 1.11
CA TRP A 406 -11.38 -19.69 0.53
C TRP A 406 -10.43 -19.41 -0.63
N ASP A 407 -9.17 -19.82 -0.49
CA ASP A 407 -8.14 -19.79 -1.52
C ASP A 407 -8.21 -21.07 -2.36
N GLY A 408 -8.89 -20.97 -3.51
CA GLY A 408 -9.01 -22.05 -4.49
C GLY A 408 -7.90 -22.00 -5.54
N THR A 409 -7.83 -23.08 -6.32
CA THR A 409 -6.90 -23.19 -7.46
C THR A 409 -7.31 -22.30 -8.63
N TYR A 410 -8.61 -22.17 -8.86
CA TYR A 410 -9.18 -21.43 -10.00
C TYR A 410 -9.71 -20.03 -9.61
N GLY A 411 -9.47 -19.60 -8.38
CA GLY A 411 -10.01 -18.35 -7.84
C GLY A 411 -10.24 -18.43 -6.34
N GLU A 412 -10.70 -17.34 -5.76
CA GLU A 412 -10.94 -17.17 -4.33
C GLU A 412 -12.41 -16.82 -4.08
N LEU A 413 -12.96 -17.34 -2.99
CA LEU A 413 -14.32 -17.08 -2.55
C LEU A 413 -14.31 -16.38 -1.19
N ARG A 414 -15.14 -15.37 -1.03
CA ARG A 414 -15.31 -14.60 0.20
C ARG A 414 -16.77 -14.64 0.63
N GLY A 415 -16.99 -14.89 1.90
CA GLY A 415 -18.29 -14.81 2.55
C GLY A 415 -18.19 -14.02 3.83
N GLY A 416 -19.20 -13.23 4.13
CA GLY A 416 -19.25 -12.42 5.35
C GLY A 416 -20.68 -12.28 5.84
N TYR A 417 -20.88 -12.44 7.14
CA TYR A 417 -22.15 -12.23 7.80
C TYR A 417 -21.93 -11.27 8.97
N ASN A 418 -22.62 -10.15 8.97
CA ASN A 418 -22.58 -9.15 10.03
C ASN A 418 -23.98 -8.96 10.61
N TYR A 419 -24.08 -9.05 11.93
CA TYR A 419 -25.32 -8.95 12.67
C TYR A 419 -25.19 -7.96 13.81
N ASN A 420 -26.04 -6.93 13.81
CA ASN A 420 -26.29 -6.09 14.97
C ASN A 420 -27.81 -6.03 15.24
N LYS A 421 -28.23 -5.32 16.29
CA LYS A 421 -29.65 -5.27 16.68
C LYS A 421 -30.58 -4.62 15.64
N THR A 422 -30.06 -3.76 14.77
CA THR A 422 -30.85 -2.94 13.84
C THR A 422 -30.64 -3.31 12.38
N SER A 423 -29.63 -4.11 12.06
CA SER A 423 -29.20 -4.43 10.71
C SER A 423 -28.58 -5.82 10.65
N ARG A 424 -28.89 -6.52 9.56
CA ARG A 424 -28.28 -7.80 9.18
C ARG A 424 -27.73 -7.65 7.77
N GLN A 425 -26.47 -7.99 7.58
CA GLN A 425 -25.79 -7.88 6.30
C GLN A 425 -25.13 -9.20 5.95
N ILE A 426 -25.38 -9.67 4.73
CA ILE A 426 -24.73 -10.84 4.16
C ILE A 426 -23.96 -10.36 2.94
N SER A 427 -22.72 -10.79 2.82
CA SER A 427 -21.83 -10.47 1.71
C SER A 427 -21.24 -11.76 1.16
N ALA A 428 -21.18 -11.86 -0.16
CA ALA A 428 -20.51 -12.93 -0.88
C ALA A 428 -19.74 -12.30 -2.03
N GLY A 429 -18.55 -12.82 -2.33
CA GLY A 429 -17.70 -12.33 -3.41
C GLY A 429 -16.86 -13.45 -3.99
N ILE A 430 -16.65 -13.39 -5.30
CA ILE A 430 -15.71 -14.25 -6.03
C ILE A 430 -14.67 -13.36 -6.69
N GLN A 431 -13.40 -13.76 -6.62
CA GLN A 431 -12.31 -13.07 -7.31
C GLN A 431 -11.36 -14.09 -7.92
N GLY A 432 -10.75 -13.77 -9.04
CA GLY A 432 -9.86 -14.69 -9.73
C GLY A 432 -9.13 -14.02 -10.89
N GLY A 433 -8.31 -14.83 -11.55
CA GLY A 433 -7.48 -14.47 -12.68
C GLY A 433 -7.73 -15.38 -13.87
N MET A 434 -7.56 -14.84 -15.07
CA MET A 434 -7.61 -15.63 -16.31
C MET A 434 -6.50 -15.15 -17.25
N ILE A 435 -5.70 -16.09 -17.75
CA ILE A 435 -4.68 -15.84 -18.77
C ILE A 435 -5.04 -16.65 -20.01
N ILE A 436 -5.08 -15.97 -21.16
CA ILE A 436 -5.20 -16.59 -22.47
C ILE A 436 -3.80 -16.66 -23.07
N HIS A 437 -3.34 -17.87 -23.40
CA HIS A 437 -2.00 -18.13 -23.91
C HIS A 437 -2.04 -19.18 -25.03
N ARG A 438 -0.88 -19.47 -25.63
CA ARG A 438 -0.76 -20.40 -26.78
C ARG A 438 -1.30 -21.81 -26.53
N HIS A 439 -1.41 -22.23 -25.27
CA HIS A 439 -1.90 -23.56 -24.88
C HIS A 439 -3.33 -23.53 -24.31
N GLY A 440 -4.06 -22.41 -24.47
CA GLY A 440 -5.47 -22.27 -24.09
C GLY A 440 -5.70 -21.23 -23.01
N VAL A 441 -6.66 -21.50 -22.12
CA VAL A 441 -7.10 -20.58 -21.07
C VAL A 441 -6.80 -21.17 -19.72
N THR A 442 -6.02 -20.48 -18.90
CA THR A 442 -5.72 -20.90 -17.52
C THR A 442 -6.33 -19.93 -16.54
N PHE A 443 -7.11 -20.48 -15.61
CA PHE A 443 -7.69 -19.75 -14.49
C PHE A 443 -6.79 -19.88 -13.27
N GLY A 444 -6.86 -18.88 -12.40
CA GLY A 444 -6.07 -18.85 -11.18
C GLY A 444 -6.65 -17.90 -10.14
N GLN A 445 -5.92 -17.73 -9.06
CA GLN A 445 -6.17 -16.67 -8.08
C GLN A 445 -5.98 -15.28 -8.72
N ARG A 446 -6.28 -14.22 -7.98
CA ARG A 446 -6.21 -12.85 -8.51
C ARG A 446 -4.82 -12.54 -9.08
N LEU A 447 -4.78 -12.10 -10.35
CA LEU A 447 -3.53 -11.73 -11.02
C LEU A 447 -2.96 -10.42 -10.48
N SER A 448 -1.64 -10.39 -10.28
CA SER A 448 -0.86 -9.15 -10.08
C SER A 448 -0.56 -8.47 -11.42
N ASN A 449 0.08 -7.29 -11.38
CA ASN A 449 0.44 -6.56 -12.59
C ASN A 449 1.47 -7.33 -13.45
N THR A 450 2.42 -8.02 -12.81
CA THR A 450 3.39 -8.91 -13.45
C THR A 450 3.15 -10.33 -12.93
N VAL A 451 3.09 -11.32 -13.83
CA VAL A 451 2.66 -12.69 -13.51
C VAL A 451 3.52 -13.72 -14.24
N ALA A 452 3.77 -14.86 -13.61
CA ALA A 452 4.31 -16.04 -14.27
C ALA A 452 3.19 -17.00 -14.67
N LEU A 453 3.20 -17.43 -15.93
CA LEU A 453 2.42 -18.58 -16.38
C LEU A 453 3.27 -19.83 -16.16
N VAL A 454 2.92 -20.64 -15.18
CA VAL A 454 3.59 -21.91 -14.91
C VAL A 454 3.08 -22.95 -15.88
N GLU A 455 4.00 -23.54 -16.65
CA GLU A 455 3.72 -24.58 -17.63
C GLU A 455 4.38 -25.88 -17.15
N ALA A 456 3.61 -26.83 -16.62
CA ALA A 456 4.07 -28.16 -16.25
C ALA A 456 3.18 -29.23 -16.91
N PRO A 457 3.26 -29.37 -18.24
CA PRO A 457 2.27 -30.12 -19.01
C PRO A 457 2.08 -31.56 -18.52
N GLY A 458 0.83 -32.00 -18.39
CA GLY A 458 0.51 -33.38 -17.98
C GLY A 458 0.62 -33.65 -16.49
N VAL A 459 0.98 -32.65 -15.67
CA VAL A 459 1.11 -32.81 -14.21
C VAL A 459 0.12 -31.91 -13.47
N SER A 460 -1.01 -32.48 -13.05
CA SER A 460 -2.09 -31.76 -12.37
C SER A 460 -1.97 -31.75 -10.85
N GLY A 461 -2.49 -30.70 -10.20
CA GLY A 461 -2.62 -30.64 -8.74
C GLY A 461 -1.33 -30.33 -7.97
N VAL A 462 -0.25 -29.97 -8.66
CA VAL A 462 1.04 -29.64 -8.03
C VAL A 462 1.01 -28.22 -7.50
N SER A 463 1.35 -28.07 -6.22
CA SER A 463 1.43 -26.76 -5.57
C SER A 463 2.61 -25.94 -6.10
N VAL A 464 2.37 -24.65 -6.32
CA VAL A 464 3.39 -23.69 -6.78
C VAL A 464 3.74 -22.70 -5.69
N GLY A 465 5.01 -22.66 -5.31
CA GLY A 465 5.53 -21.82 -4.22
C GLY A 465 4.88 -22.17 -2.88
N SER A 466 4.78 -21.16 -2.01
CA SER A 466 4.23 -21.30 -0.66
C SER A 466 2.82 -20.72 -0.52
N TRP A 467 2.14 -20.44 -1.63
CA TRP A 467 0.83 -19.79 -1.64
C TRP A 467 -0.29 -20.82 -1.48
N PRO A 468 -1.14 -20.70 -0.44
CA PRO A 468 -2.27 -21.63 -0.26
C PRO A 468 -3.18 -21.66 -1.49
N GLY A 469 -3.54 -22.86 -1.93
CA GLY A 469 -4.49 -23.06 -3.04
C GLY A 469 -3.92 -22.92 -4.45
N VAL A 470 -2.75 -22.32 -4.65
CA VAL A 470 -2.13 -22.18 -5.99
C VAL A 470 -1.56 -23.52 -6.44
N LYS A 471 -2.29 -24.19 -7.34
CA LYS A 471 -1.95 -25.51 -7.88
C LYS A 471 -2.06 -25.54 -9.41
N THR A 472 -1.38 -26.47 -10.06
CA THR A 472 -1.56 -26.73 -11.50
C THR A 472 -2.97 -27.24 -11.79
N ASP A 473 -3.57 -26.74 -12.87
CA ASP A 473 -4.86 -27.19 -13.37
C ASP A 473 -4.78 -28.62 -13.93
N PHE A 474 -5.91 -29.14 -14.39
CA PHE A 474 -6.01 -30.49 -14.98
C PHE A 474 -5.10 -30.70 -16.21
N ARG A 475 -4.59 -29.64 -16.84
CA ARG A 475 -3.65 -29.71 -17.98
C ARG A 475 -2.20 -29.52 -17.55
N GLY A 476 -1.96 -29.11 -16.30
CA GLY A 476 -0.63 -28.81 -15.77
C GLY A 476 -0.25 -27.33 -15.79
N TYR A 477 -1.21 -26.41 -15.89
CA TYR A 477 -0.95 -24.97 -15.97
C TYR A 477 -1.49 -24.22 -14.75
N THR A 478 -0.79 -23.18 -14.31
CA THR A 478 -1.31 -22.26 -13.30
C THR A 478 -0.67 -20.89 -13.41
N THR A 479 -1.19 -19.94 -12.64
CA THR A 479 -0.67 -18.57 -12.59
C THR A 479 -0.01 -18.31 -11.24
N SER A 480 1.23 -17.85 -11.26
CA SER A 480 1.94 -17.39 -10.08
C SER A 480 2.04 -15.86 -10.09
N GLY A 481 1.39 -15.23 -9.12
CA GLY A 481 1.38 -13.77 -8.95
C GLY A 481 2.55 -13.25 -8.13
N ASN A 482 2.54 -11.94 -7.88
CA ASN A 482 3.47 -11.19 -7.02
C ASN A 482 4.93 -11.22 -7.48
N LEU A 483 5.19 -11.24 -8.79
CA LEU A 483 6.55 -11.12 -9.31
C LEU A 483 7.06 -9.69 -9.21
N SER A 484 8.31 -9.55 -8.78
CA SER A 484 9.05 -8.29 -8.79
C SER A 484 9.60 -8.01 -10.19
N PRO A 485 9.19 -6.91 -10.85
CA PRO A 485 9.66 -6.61 -12.20
C PRO A 485 11.14 -6.19 -12.19
N TYR A 486 11.85 -6.55 -13.26
CA TYR A 486 13.28 -6.32 -13.47
C TYR A 486 14.19 -6.94 -12.40
N GLN A 487 13.68 -7.95 -11.67
CA GLN A 487 14.41 -8.69 -10.64
C GLN A 487 14.29 -10.19 -10.90
N GLU A 488 15.24 -10.98 -10.37
CA GLU A 488 15.14 -12.43 -10.35
C GLU A 488 13.99 -12.87 -9.45
N ASN A 489 13.08 -13.68 -9.99
CA ASN A 489 12.02 -14.33 -9.25
C ASN A 489 12.18 -15.84 -9.40
N THR A 490 12.23 -16.57 -8.29
CA THR A 490 12.28 -18.03 -8.30
C THR A 490 10.87 -18.58 -8.18
N ILE A 491 10.48 -19.42 -9.13
CA ILE A 491 9.22 -20.18 -9.14
C ILE A 491 9.55 -21.63 -8.80
N THR A 492 8.93 -22.14 -7.76
CA THR A 492 9.18 -23.50 -7.25
C THR A 492 7.92 -24.35 -7.35
N LEU A 493 8.04 -25.56 -7.89
CA LEU A 493 7.01 -26.60 -7.82
C LEU A 493 7.28 -27.49 -6.60
N ASN A 494 6.26 -27.76 -5.79
CA ASN A 494 6.40 -28.60 -4.62
C ASN A 494 6.40 -30.09 -5.02
N PRO A 495 7.53 -30.81 -4.90
CA PRO A 495 7.62 -32.21 -5.34
C PRO A 495 6.78 -33.15 -4.48
N VAL A 496 6.42 -32.77 -3.24
CA VAL A 496 5.57 -33.60 -2.35
C VAL A 496 4.16 -33.75 -2.92
N THR A 497 3.71 -32.78 -3.72
CA THR A 497 2.38 -32.79 -4.35
C THR A 497 2.37 -33.38 -5.75
N LEU A 498 3.49 -33.97 -6.21
CA LEU A 498 3.57 -34.63 -7.50
C LEU A 498 2.73 -35.92 -7.52
N PRO A 499 2.02 -36.19 -8.63
CA PRO A 499 1.50 -37.52 -8.90
C PRO A 499 2.61 -38.59 -8.83
N VAL A 500 2.25 -39.80 -8.38
CA VAL A 500 3.20 -40.91 -8.20
C VAL A 500 3.87 -41.30 -9.51
N ASP A 501 3.17 -41.11 -10.61
CA ASP A 501 3.54 -41.40 -12.00
C ASP A 501 4.08 -40.17 -12.76
N ALA A 502 4.54 -39.12 -12.07
CA ALA A 502 5.09 -37.93 -12.73
C ALA A 502 6.34 -37.44 -12.02
N ASP A 503 7.42 -37.21 -12.77
CA ASP A 503 8.68 -36.65 -12.28
C ASP A 503 9.00 -35.28 -12.89
N ILE A 504 9.69 -34.45 -12.12
CA ILE A 504 10.14 -33.12 -12.55
C ILE A 504 11.63 -32.99 -12.22
N PRO A 505 12.52 -33.08 -13.23
CA PRO A 505 13.97 -33.03 -13.01
C PRO A 505 14.46 -31.74 -12.35
N GLN A 506 13.76 -30.62 -12.60
CA GLN A 506 14.10 -29.30 -12.08
C GLN A 506 12.86 -28.68 -11.45
N THR A 507 12.83 -28.59 -10.12
CA THR A 507 11.67 -28.06 -9.37
C THR A 507 11.68 -26.54 -9.26
N ASP A 508 12.80 -25.88 -9.55
CA ASP A 508 12.98 -24.44 -9.42
C ASP A 508 13.34 -23.78 -10.75
N MET A 509 12.64 -22.70 -11.10
CA MET A 509 12.93 -21.91 -12.30
C MET A 509 13.06 -20.43 -11.95
N LYS A 510 14.10 -19.78 -12.45
CA LYS A 510 14.31 -18.34 -12.31
C LYS A 510 13.76 -17.59 -13.52
N VAL A 511 13.03 -16.51 -13.27
CA VAL A 511 12.48 -15.62 -14.31
C VAL A 511 12.75 -14.16 -13.97
N VAL A 512 13.00 -13.33 -14.99
CA VAL A 512 13.22 -11.88 -14.86
C VAL A 512 12.21 -11.13 -15.73
N PRO A 513 10.99 -10.89 -15.24
CA PRO A 513 9.94 -10.26 -16.03
C PRO A 513 10.08 -8.74 -16.06
N THR A 514 9.70 -8.09 -17.17
CA THR A 514 9.49 -6.64 -17.20
C THR A 514 8.17 -6.26 -16.50
N ALA A 515 7.99 -4.98 -16.17
CA ALA A 515 6.73 -4.52 -15.56
C ALA A 515 5.54 -4.76 -16.50
N GLY A 516 4.50 -5.44 -16.00
CA GLY A 516 3.31 -5.78 -16.80
C GLY A 516 3.44 -7.07 -17.63
N ALA A 517 4.57 -7.77 -17.55
CA ALA A 517 4.80 -8.98 -18.34
C ALA A 517 4.02 -10.19 -17.79
N VAL A 518 3.57 -11.03 -18.72
CA VAL A 518 3.18 -12.41 -18.46
C VAL A 518 4.31 -13.29 -18.97
N ILE A 519 5.15 -13.78 -18.06
CA ILE A 519 6.34 -14.56 -18.40
C ILE A 519 6.07 -16.07 -18.27
N PRO A 520 6.39 -16.91 -19.27
CA PRO A 520 6.29 -18.35 -19.10
C PRO A 520 7.38 -18.87 -18.16
N ALA A 521 6.99 -19.77 -17.26
CA ALA A 521 7.88 -20.57 -16.43
C ALA A 521 7.63 -22.06 -16.75
N SER A 522 8.37 -22.57 -17.73
CA SER A 522 8.18 -23.91 -18.29
C SER A 522 9.03 -24.96 -17.58
N PHE A 523 8.37 -25.95 -17.00
CA PHE A 523 8.96 -27.09 -16.32
C PHE A 523 8.89 -28.32 -17.22
N VAL A 524 10.00 -29.05 -17.31
CA VAL A 524 10.02 -30.34 -18.00
C VAL A 524 9.39 -31.38 -17.09
N THR A 525 8.36 -32.05 -17.60
CA THR A 525 7.60 -33.06 -16.90
C THR A 525 7.81 -34.42 -17.57
N LEU A 526 8.05 -35.45 -16.76
CA LEU A 526 8.19 -36.83 -17.20
C LEU A 526 7.03 -37.64 -16.62
N VAL A 527 6.01 -37.92 -17.43
CA VAL A 527 4.85 -38.69 -17.00
C VAL A 527 5.06 -40.15 -17.39
N GLY A 528 5.10 -41.03 -16.38
CA GLY A 528 5.30 -42.46 -16.54
C GLY A 528 5.76 -43.15 -15.25
N GLY A 529 5.86 -44.48 -15.31
CA GLY A 529 6.37 -45.28 -14.20
C GLY A 529 7.85 -44.99 -13.95
N ARG A 530 8.21 -44.82 -12.68
CA ARG A 530 9.61 -44.67 -12.24
C ARG A 530 10.16 -46.04 -11.88
N ALA A 531 11.29 -46.43 -12.46
CA ALA A 531 11.98 -47.66 -12.12
C ALA A 531 13.47 -47.40 -11.93
N LEU A 532 14.02 -47.93 -10.84
CA LEU A 532 15.47 -48.03 -10.66
C LEU A 532 15.91 -49.39 -11.21
N ILE A 533 16.55 -49.41 -12.37
CA ILE A 533 17.02 -50.64 -13.01
C ILE A 533 18.49 -50.85 -12.63
N SER A 534 18.77 -51.92 -11.88
CA SER A 534 20.14 -52.36 -11.62
C SER A 534 20.56 -53.34 -12.72
N HIS A 535 21.53 -52.95 -13.54
CA HIS A 535 22.09 -53.81 -14.60
C HIS A 535 23.45 -54.37 -14.15
N SER A 536 23.51 -55.67 -13.87
CA SER A 536 24.76 -56.37 -13.54
C SER A 536 25.26 -57.17 -14.75
N GLY A 537 26.13 -56.55 -15.56
CA GLY A 537 26.92 -57.27 -16.56
C GLY A 537 28.11 -58.00 -15.91
N ARG A 538 28.48 -59.19 -16.42
CA ARG A 538 29.78 -59.81 -16.12
C ARG A 538 30.89 -58.96 -16.74
N GLY A 539 31.37 -57.97 -15.99
CA GLY A 539 32.46 -57.08 -16.38
C GLY A 539 32.08 -55.62 -16.21
N ALA A 540 32.56 -55.04 -15.11
CA ALA A 540 32.50 -53.64 -14.72
C ALA A 540 31.11 -53.04 -14.46
N ARG A 541 30.89 -52.61 -13.20
CA ARG A 541 29.85 -51.63 -12.85
C ARG A 541 30.12 -50.36 -13.66
N ILE A 542 29.13 -49.94 -14.45
CA ILE A 542 29.13 -48.60 -15.03
C ILE A 542 28.67 -47.68 -13.90
N ASN A 543 29.61 -46.95 -13.31
CA ASN A 543 29.35 -45.95 -12.28
C ASN A 543 28.75 -44.69 -12.89
#